data_AF-A0A968PT69-F1
#
_entry.id   AF-A0A968PT69-F1
#
_cell.length_a   1.000
_cell.length_b   1.000
_cell.length_c   1.000
_cell.angle_alpha   90.00
_cell.angle_beta   90.00
_cell.angle_gamma   90.00
#
_symmetry.space_group_name_H-M   'P 1'
#
loop_
_entity.id
_entity.type
_entity.pdbx_description
1 polymer ?
#
loop_
_entity_poly.entity_id
_entity_poly.type
_entity_poly.pdbx_seq_one_letter_code
_entity_poly.pdbx_strand_id
1 'polypeptide(L)'
;MAYQKRRSATLEKAQTRLRGLQSILSTMELGNGLTLGSYAALLEAAVKQLESHNLALAEADRTRIEFAEVEASLSELSSRVLSAVAATYGKDSKEYELAGGRSPRNYRRARKQLESTSLNGSQVSTVTSNGASSNGNTTNGATRVSL
;
A
#
# COMPACT_ATOMS: atom_id res chain seq x y z
N MET A 1 -9.08 5.02 -1.33
CA MET A 1 -8.06 6.09 -1.14
C MET A 1 -7.69 6.64 -2.50
N ALA A 2 -8.03 7.88 -2.82
CA ALA A 2 -7.74 8.49 -4.12
C ALA A 2 -6.22 8.62 -4.35
N TYR A 3 -5.78 8.43 -5.59
CA TYR A 3 -4.41 8.69 -6.00
C TYR A 3 -4.09 10.18 -5.79
N GLN A 4 -2.97 10.43 -5.13
CA GLN A 4 -2.52 11.80 -4.88
C GLN A 4 -1.87 12.37 -6.13
N LYS A 5 -2.35 13.53 -6.58
CA LYS A 5 -1.75 14.24 -7.71
C LYS A 5 -0.31 14.64 -7.37
N ARG A 6 0.59 14.49 -8.33
CA ARG A 6 2.01 14.81 -8.15
C ARG A 6 2.20 16.33 -8.24
N ARG A 7 2.95 16.89 -7.28
CA ARG A 7 3.50 18.26 -7.32
C ARG A 7 5.01 18.17 -7.39
N SER A 8 5.65 19.10 -8.10
CA SER A 8 7.10 19.07 -8.33
C SER A 8 7.76 20.35 -7.83
N ALA A 9 8.48 20.26 -6.72
CA ALA A 9 9.25 21.37 -6.19
C ALA A 9 10.39 21.82 -7.14
N THR A 10 10.86 20.94 -8.02
CA THR A 10 11.86 21.30 -9.03
C THR A 10 11.27 22.19 -10.12
N LEU A 11 10.02 21.97 -10.51
CA LEU A 11 9.31 22.84 -11.46
C LEU A 11 9.04 24.23 -10.88
N GLU A 12 8.61 24.30 -9.62
CA GLU A 12 8.37 25.59 -8.94
C GLU A 12 9.67 26.41 -8.83
N LYS A 13 10.78 25.76 -8.46
CA LYS A 13 12.11 26.38 -8.45
C LYS A 13 12.55 26.82 -9.85
N ALA A 14 12.30 26.00 -10.86
CA ALA A 14 12.66 26.32 -12.24
C ALA A 14 11.86 27.51 -12.79
N GLN A 15 10.56 27.58 -12.52
CA GLN A 15 9.72 28.75 -12.84
C GLN A 15 10.19 30.02 -12.15
N THR A 16 10.55 29.92 -10.87
CA THR A 16 11.05 31.07 -10.11
C THR A 16 12.36 31.59 -10.71
N ARG A 17 13.28 30.68 -11.09
CA ARG A 17 14.52 31.03 -11.77
C ARG A 17 14.28 31.64 -13.14
N LEU A 18 13.36 31.09 -13.94
CA LEU A 18 13.01 31.64 -15.24
C LEU A 18 12.53 33.10 -15.11
N ARG A 19 11.62 33.39 -14.16
CA ARG A 19 11.13 34.75 -13.92
C ARG A 19 12.24 35.70 -13.46
N GLY A 20 13.12 35.24 -12.56
CA GLY A 20 14.27 36.01 -12.14
C GLY A 20 15.20 36.35 -13.31
N LEU A 21 15.52 35.36 -14.15
CA LEU A 21 16.35 35.56 -15.34
C LEU A 21 15.72 36.53 -16.33
N GLN A 22 14.41 36.41 -16.60
CA GLN A 22 13.66 37.34 -17.46
C GLN A 22 13.70 38.79 -16.98
N SER A 23 13.76 39.02 -15.65
CA SER A 23 13.83 40.38 -15.09
C SER A 23 15.21 41.03 -15.20
N ILE A 24 16.27 40.24 -15.28
CA ILE A 24 17.66 40.72 -15.28
C ILE A 24 18.17 40.86 -16.73
N LEU A 25 17.85 39.91 -17.60
CA LEU A 25 18.36 39.83 -18.97
C LEU A 25 17.23 39.39 -19.92
N SER A 26 16.84 40.28 -20.84
CA SER A 26 15.74 40.01 -21.78
C SER A 26 16.07 38.94 -22.81
N THR A 27 17.32 38.86 -23.28
CA THR A 27 17.75 37.92 -24.34
C THR A 27 19.28 37.75 -24.30
N MET A 28 19.79 36.69 -23.66
CA MET A 28 21.21 36.33 -23.82
C MET A 28 21.39 34.82 -23.77
N GLU A 29 22.24 34.30 -24.66
CA GLU A 29 22.85 32.98 -24.58
C GLU A 29 23.75 32.92 -23.34
N LEU A 30 23.50 31.98 -22.43
CA LEU A 30 24.30 31.78 -21.22
C LEU A 30 25.59 30.97 -21.51
N GLY A 31 25.94 30.81 -22.79
CA GLY A 31 27.04 29.96 -23.24
C GLY A 31 26.65 28.48 -23.30
N ASN A 32 27.44 27.68 -24.01
CA ASN A 32 27.23 26.24 -24.20
C ASN A 32 25.84 25.85 -24.77
N GLY A 33 25.21 26.74 -25.56
CA GLY A 33 23.88 26.51 -26.14
C GLY A 33 22.73 26.59 -25.13
N LEU A 34 23.00 27.09 -23.92
CA LEU A 34 21.99 27.33 -22.90
C LEU A 34 21.32 28.67 -23.17
N THR A 35 20.16 28.64 -23.85
CA THR A 35 19.34 29.82 -24.05
C THR A 35 18.20 29.89 -23.04
N LEU A 36 17.75 31.11 -22.78
CA LEU A 36 16.50 31.33 -22.05
C LEU A 36 15.31 30.66 -22.76
N GLY A 37 15.33 30.61 -24.10
CA GLY A 37 14.32 29.93 -24.91
C GLY A 37 14.31 28.42 -24.74
N SER A 38 15.47 27.76 -24.77
CA SER A 38 15.56 26.30 -24.56
C SER A 38 15.17 25.92 -23.12
N TYR A 39 15.52 26.76 -22.14
CA TYR A 39 15.09 26.59 -20.76
C TYR A 39 13.57 26.72 -20.60
N ALA A 40 12.96 27.75 -21.19
CA ALA A 40 11.51 27.95 -21.17
C ALA A 40 10.76 26.80 -21.87
N ALA A 41 11.26 26.35 -23.03
CA ALA A 41 10.66 25.23 -23.76
C ALA A 41 10.71 23.91 -22.96
N LEU A 42 11.84 23.61 -22.31
CA LEU A 42 11.93 22.44 -21.42
C LEU A 42 10.99 22.55 -20.22
N LEU A 43 10.84 23.75 -19.66
CA LEU A 43 9.92 23.99 -18.56
C LEU A 43 8.47 23.73 -18.98
N GLU A 44 8.05 24.25 -20.13
CA GLU A 44 6.70 24.05 -20.68
C GLU A 44 6.44 22.56 -20.97
N ALA A 45 7.40 21.87 -21.59
CA ALA A 45 7.31 20.43 -21.82
C ALA A 45 7.15 19.65 -20.50
N ALA A 46 7.90 20.03 -19.46
CA ALA A 46 7.83 19.39 -18.16
C ALA A 46 6.51 19.67 -17.42
N VAL A 47 5.93 20.86 -17.55
CA VAL A 47 4.59 21.18 -17.03
C VAL A 47 3.53 20.33 -17.72
N LYS A 48 3.54 20.29 -19.06
CA LYS A 48 2.60 19.49 -19.85
C LYS A 48 2.68 18.00 -19.51
N GLN A 49 3.89 17.48 -19.30
CA GLN A 49 4.08 16.09 -18.89
C GLN A 49 3.55 15.81 -17.49
N LEU A 50 3.72 16.75 -16.55
CA LEU A 50 3.17 16.61 -15.20
C LEU A 50 1.63 16.65 -15.21
N GLU A 51 1.03 17.51 -16.02
CA GLU A 51 -0.42 17.58 -16.19
C GLU A 51 -0.97 16.29 -16.79
N SER A 52 -0.37 15.79 -17.88
CA SER A 52 -0.73 14.51 -18.50
C SER A 52 -0.65 13.35 -17.49
N HIS A 53 0.42 13.28 -16.71
CA HIS A 53 0.57 12.29 -15.65
C HIS A 53 -0.55 12.39 -14.59
N ASN A 54 -0.89 13.60 -14.15
CA ASN A 54 -1.93 13.81 -13.16
C ASN A 54 -3.34 13.51 -13.70
N LEU A 55 -3.58 13.71 -15.00
CA LEU A 55 -4.80 13.29 -15.67
C LEU A 55 -4.92 11.76 -15.72
N ALA A 56 -3.84 11.06 -16.08
CA ALA A 56 -3.80 9.60 -16.08
C ALA A 56 -4.08 9.02 -14.67
N LEU A 57 -3.55 9.65 -13.61
CA LEU A 57 -3.88 9.26 -12.24
C LEU A 57 -5.36 9.46 -11.90
N ALA A 58 -5.97 10.56 -12.35
CA ALA A 58 -7.39 10.80 -12.13
C ALA A 58 -8.27 9.80 -12.89
N GLU A 59 -7.88 9.41 -14.10
CA GLU A 59 -8.55 8.36 -14.88
C GLU A 59 -8.42 6.98 -14.21
N ALA A 60 -7.23 6.64 -13.70
CA ALA A 60 -7.02 5.42 -12.93
C ALA A 60 -7.86 5.38 -11.64
N ASP A 61 -8.03 6.51 -10.96
CA ASP A 61 -8.95 6.61 -9.81
C ASP A 61 -10.40 6.37 -10.22
N ARG A 62 -10.82 6.96 -11.33
CA ARG A 62 -12.18 6.81 -11.86
C ARG A 62 -12.50 5.36 -12.18
N THR A 63 -11.64 4.70 -12.96
CA THR A 63 -11.82 3.29 -13.33
C THR A 63 -11.84 2.38 -12.10
N ARG A 64 -11.03 2.69 -11.08
CA ARG A 64 -11.07 1.95 -9.81
C ARG A 64 -12.39 2.11 -9.07
N ILE A 65 -12.96 3.32 -9.03
CA ILE A 65 -14.26 3.56 -8.38
C ILE A 65 -15.37 2.81 -9.13
N GLU A 66 -15.42 2.95 -10.45
CA GLU A 66 -16.41 2.27 -11.31
C GLU A 66 -16.32 0.74 -11.15
N PHE A 67 -15.11 0.17 -11.10
CA PHE A 67 -14.94 -1.26 -10.86
C PHE A 67 -15.40 -1.68 -9.47
N ALA A 68 -15.10 -0.91 -8.43
CA ALA A 68 -15.53 -1.21 -7.06
C ALA A 68 -17.07 -1.18 -6.91
N GLU A 69 -17.76 -0.31 -7.64
CA GLU A 69 -19.23 -0.27 -7.67
C GLU A 69 -19.83 -1.53 -8.32
N VAL A 70 -19.22 -1.99 -9.42
CA VAL A 70 -19.61 -3.25 -10.08
C VAL A 70 -19.33 -4.45 -9.16
N GLU A 71 -18.18 -4.46 -8.49
CA GLU A 71 -17.81 -5.51 -7.55
C GLU A 71 -18.78 -5.59 -6.36
N ALA A 72 -19.17 -4.44 -5.80
CA ALA A 72 -20.17 -4.37 -4.73
C ALA A 72 -21.53 -4.94 -5.19
N SER A 73 -21.98 -4.56 -6.39
CA SER A 73 -23.23 -5.06 -6.98
C SER A 73 -23.18 -6.58 -7.21
N LEU A 74 -22.05 -7.09 -7.70
CA LEU A 74 -21.84 -8.52 -7.91
C LEU A 74 -21.80 -9.29 -6.58
N SER A 75 -21.17 -8.73 -5.55
CA SER A 75 -21.15 -9.31 -4.19
C SER A 75 -22.56 -9.43 -3.61
N GLU A 76 -23.39 -8.39 -3.78
CA GLU A 76 -24.78 -8.45 -3.33
C GLU A 76 -25.60 -9.48 -4.11
N LEU A 77 -25.47 -9.53 -5.44
CA LEU A 77 -26.15 -10.53 -6.26
C LEU A 77 -25.73 -11.96 -5.90
N SER A 78 -24.43 -12.21 -5.71
CA SER A 78 -23.94 -13.53 -5.30
C SER A 78 -24.48 -13.93 -3.93
N SER A 79 -24.58 -12.99 -2.98
CA SER A 79 -25.20 -13.22 -1.67
C SER A 79 -26.69 -13.56 -1.78
N ARG A 80 -27.42 -12.88 -2.68
CA ARG A 80 -28.84 -13.17 -2.97
C ARG A 80 -29.00 -14.55 -3.61
N VAL A 81 -28.15 -14.92 -4.58
CA VAL A 81 -28.16 -16.23 -5.22
C VAL A 81 -27.94 -17.34 -4.19
N LEU A 82 -26.92 -17.22 -3.34
CA LEU A 82 -26.69 -18.19 -2.26
C LEU A 82 -27.88 -18.28 -1.30
N SER A 83 -28.49 -17.15 -0.96
CA SER A 83 -29.68 -17.12 -0.11
C SER A 83 -30.88 -17.81 -0.76
N ALA A 84 -31.07 -17.65 -2.08
CA ALA A 84 -32.11 -18.33 -2.83
C ALA A 84 -31.89 -19.85 -2.87
N VAL A 85 -30.65 -20.29 -3.13
CA VAL A 85 -30.29 -21.73 -3.10
C VAL A 85 -30.52 -22.31 -1.70
N ALA A 86 -30.16 -21.57 -0.66
CA ALA A 86 -30.45 -21.96 0.72
C ALA A 86 -31.96 -22.03 1.03
N ALA A 87 -32.77 -21.16 0.43
CA ALA A 87 -34.21 -21.17 0.61
C ALA A 87 -34.88 -22.36 -0.12
N THR A 88 -34.36 -22.78 -1.28
CA THR A 88 -34.95 -23.88 -2.07
C THR A 88 -34.49 -25.26 -1.60
N TYR A 89 -33.20 -25.43 -1.30
CA TYR A 89 -32.64 -26.74 -0.96
C TYR A 89 -32.26 -26.89 0.52
N GLY A 90 -32.17 -25.78 1.25
CA GLY A 90 -31.70 -25.74 2.64
C GLY A 90 -30.19 -25.50 2.76
N LYS A 91 -29.76 -24.93 3.88
CA LYS A 91 -28.34 -24.59 4.15
C LYS A 91 -27.43 -25.80 4.40
N ASP A 92 -28.02 -26.97 4.62
CA ASP A 92 -27.31 -28.24 4.85
C ASP A 92 -27.28 -29.15 3.62
N SER A 93 -27.80 -28.66 2.49
CA SER A 93 -27.89 -29.45 1.26
C SER A 93 -26.54 -29.48 0.51
N LYS A 94 -26.36 -30.51 -0.31
CA LYS A 94 -25.16 -30.62 -1.16
C LYS A 94 -25.13 -29.53 -2.21
N GLU A 95 -26.29 -29.13 -2.73
CA GLU A 95 -26.48 -28.08 -3.72
C GLU A 95 -26.02 -26.72 -3.18
N TYR A 96 -26.31 -26.43 -1.91
CA TYR A 96 -25.82 -25.21 -1.26
C TYR A 96 -24.29 -25.21 -1.13
N GLU A 97 -23.68 -26.35 -0.81
CA GLU A 97 -22.22 -26.49 -0.77
C GLU A 97 -21.58 -26.37 -2.15
N LEU A 98 -22.19 -26.98 -3.17
CA LEU A 98 -21.75 -26.89 -4.57
C LEU A 98 -21.86 -25.47 -5.12
N ALA A 99 -22.86 -24.70 -4.67
CA ALA A 99 -23.01 -23.28 -5.01
C ALA A 99 -21.97 -22.38 -4.32
N GLY A 100 -21.10 -22.93 -3.46
CA GLY A 100 -20.07 -22.19 -2.71
C GLY A 100 -20.52 -21.74 -1.32
N GLY A 101 -21.72 -22.13 -0.87
CA GLY A 101 -22.17 -21.94 0.49
C GLY A 101 -21.42 -22.85 1.47
N ARG A 102 -21.32 -22.44 2.74
CA ARG A 102 -20.69 -23.27 3.79
C ARG A 102 -21.75 -23.81 4.72
N SER A 103 -21.97 -25.13 4.73
CA SER A 103 -22.93 -25.74 5.66
C SER A 103 -22.50 -25.54 7.12
N PRO A 104 -23.44 -25.25 8.04
CA PRO A 104 -23.22 -25.27 9.49
C PRO A 104 -22.52 -26.53 10.00
N ARG A 105 -22.80 -27.70 9.40
CA ARG A 105 -22.19 -28.97 9.79
C ARG A 105 -20.69 -29.00 9.50
N ASN A 106 -20.29 -28.47 8.34
CA ASN A 106 -18.89 -28.37 7.94
C ASN A 106 -18.16 -27.24 8.68
N TYR A 107 -18.84 -26.15 9.02
CA TYR A 107 -18.29 -25.11 9.90
C TYR A 107 -17.94 -25.67 11.30
N ARG A 108 -18.83 -26.45 11.92
CA ARG A 108 -18.60 -27.08 13.23
C ARG A 108 -17.43 -28.07 13.20
N ARG A 109 -17.28 -28.84 12.12
CA ARG A 109 -16.14 -29.77 11.94
C ARG A 109 -14.81 -29.03 11.81
N ALA A 110 -14.75 -27.97 11.00
CA ALA A 110 -13.55 -27.16 10.84
C ALA A 110 -13.13 -26.49 12.16
N ARG A 111 -14.08 -25.91 12.91
CA ARG A 111 -13.80 -25.32 14.23
C ARG A 111 -13.28 -26.34 15.23
N LYS A 112 -13.89 -27.54 15.28
CA LYS A 112 -13.45 -28.62 16.18
C LYS A 112 -12.04 -29.12 15.86
N GLN A 113 -11.65 -29.15 14.59
CA GLN A 113 -10.28 -29.51 14.18
C GLN A 113 -9.27 -28.45 14.62
N LEU A 114 -9.58 -27.16 14.43
CA LEU A 114 -8.74 -26.04 14.91
C LEU A 114 -8.54 -26.08 16.44
N GLU A 115 -9.59 -26.37 17.22
CA GLU A 115 -9.50 -26.50 18.68
C GLU A 115 -8.67 -27.72 19.11
N SER A 116 -8.75 -28.84 18.39
CA SER A 116 -7.95 -30.03 18.71
C SER A 116 -6.45 -29.87 18.42
N THR A 117 -6.07 -29.02 17.45
CA THR A 117 -4.66 -28.75 17.14
C THR A 117 -4.01 -27.80 18.16
N SER A 118 -4.77 -26.84 18.70
CA SER A 118 -4.26 -25.89 19.71
C SER A 118 -3.94 -26.54 21.07
N LEU A 119 -4.57 -27.66 21.41
CA LEU A 119 -4.38 -28.35 22.70
C LEU A 119 -3.15 -29.28 22.73
N ASN A 120 -2.49 -29.52 21.59
CA ASN A 120 -1.33 -30.42 21.51
C ASN A 120 0.03 -29.68 21.46
N GLY A 121 0.04 -28.35 21.52
CA GLY A 121 1.25 -27.52 21.40
C GLY A 121 1.94 -27.11 22.71
N SER A 122 1.46 -27.54 23.88
CA SER A 122 2.00 -27.14 25.20
C SER A 122 3.02 -28.12 25.80
N GLN A 123 3.68 -28.95 25.00
CA GLN A 123 4.83 -29.77 25.44
C GLN A 123 6.11 -29.24 24.78
N VAL A 124 6.52 -28.02 25.13
CA VAL A 124 7.89 -27.55 24.84
C VAL A 124 8.74 -27.91 26.06
N SER A 125 9.51 -28.99 25.88
CA SER A 125 10.49 -29.49 26.83
C SER A 125 11.55 -28.42 27.13
N THR A 126 11.58 -27.92 28.36
CA THR A 126 12.77 -27.29 28.95
C THR A 126 13.86 -28.34 29.10
N VAL A 127 14.79 -28.41 28.14
CA VAL A 127 16.08 -29.06 28.35
C VAL A 127 17.09 -27.97 28.69
N THR A 128 17.33 -27.84 29.99
CA THR A 128 18.48 -27.17 30.57
C THR A 128 19.74 -27.93 30.18
N SER A 129 20.71 -27.27 29.54
CA SER A 129 22.10 -27.67 29.62
C SER A 129 23.00 -26.45 29.78
N ASN A 130 23.71 -26.47 30.91
CA ASN A 130 24.69 -25.48 31.35
C ASN A 130 25.88 -25.47 30.38
N GLY A 131 26.32 -24.27 29.99
CA GLY A 131 27.56 -24.04 29.26
C GLY A 131 28.08 -22.65 29.58
N ALA A 132 28.96 -22.58 30.58
CA ALA A 132 29.71 -21.38 30.91
C ALA A 132 30.60 -20.98 29.72
N SER A 133 30.55 -19.71 29.31
CA SER A 133 31.61 -19.09 28.52
C SER A 133 31.71 -17.63 28.90
N SER A 134 32.74 -17.32 29.68
CA SER A 134 33.19 -15.96 29.93
C SER A 134 33.80 -15.40 28.65
N ASN A 135 33.40 -14.20 28.25
CA ASN A 135 34.37 -13.31 27.62
C ASN A 135 34.03 -11.85 27.93
N GLY A 136 34.99 -11.18 28.56
CA GLY A 136 34.85 -9.82 29.04
C GLY A 136 35.06 -8.79 27.93
N ASN A 137 34.44 -7.63 28.11
CA ASN A 137 35.01 -6.31 27.83
C ASN A 137 34.00 -5.24 28.25
N THR A 138 34.35 -4.37 29.20
CA THR A 138 34.05 -2.92 29.17
C THR A 138 34.81 -2.27 30.32
N THR A 139 35.95 -1.68 29.98
CA THR A 139 36.54 -0.56 30.71
C THR A 139 35.71 0.69 30.44
N ASN A 140 35.29 1.41 31.50
CA ASN A 140 35.61 2.83 31.71
C ASN A 140 34.77 3.49 32.83
N GLY A 141 35.47 3.80 33.92
CA GLY A 141 35.44 5.04 34.71
C GLY A 141 34.14 5.81 34.93
N ALA A 142 33.64 5.77 36.17
CA ALA A 142 32.97 6.91 36.81
C ALA A 142 33.02 6.75 38.34
N THR A 143 34.11 7.18 38.98
CA THR A 143 34.18 7.29 40.44
C THR A 143 33.29 8.45 40.89
N ARG A 144 32.15 8.13 41.50
CA ARG A 144 31.32 9.11 42.21
C ARG A 144 31.93 9.37 43.58
N VAL A 145 32.38 10.61 43.79
CA VAL A 145 32.65 11.19 45.10
C VAL A 145 31.33 11.27 45.87
N SER A 146 31.30 10.76 47.09
CA SER A 146 30.23 11.01 48.06
C SER A 146 30.79 10.94 49.47
N LEU A 147 30.68 12.10 50.15
CA LEU A 147 30.80 12.40 51.58
C LEU A 147 32.18 12.21 52.23
#